data_AF-A0A7N0TNG7-F1
#
_entry.id   AF-A0A7N0TNG7-F1
#
_cell.length_a   1.000
_cell.length_b   1.000
_cell.length_c   1.000
_cell.angle_alpha   90.00
_cell.angle_beta   90.00
_cell.angle_gamma   90.00
#
_symmetry.space_group_name_H-M   'P 1'
#
loop_
_entity.id
_entity.type
_entity.pdbx_description
1 polymer ?
#
loop_
_entity_poly.entity_id
_entity_poly.type
_entity_poly.pdbx_seq_one_letter_code
_entity_poly.pdbx_strand_id
1 'polypeptide(L)'
;MSKRGRGGSAGNKFRMSLGLPVAATVNCADNTGAKNLYIISVKGIKGRLNRLPSACVGDMVMATVKKGKPDLRKKVMPAVIVR
;
A
#
# COMPACT_ATOMS: atom_id res chain seq x y z
N MET A 1 21.35 -1.67 18.16
CA MET A 1 19.97 -1.17 17.95
C MET A 1 19.24 -2.06 16.96
N SER A 2 18.26 -2.86 17.40
CA SER A 2 17.48 -3.68 16.45
C SER A 2 16.64 -2.74 15.58
N LYS A 3 16.91 -2.72 14.27
CA LYS A 3 16.11 -1.98 13.29
C LYS A 3 14.73 -2.62 13.26
N ARG A 4 13.81 -2.15 14.12
CA ARG A 4 12.39 -2.57 14.22
C ARG A 4 11.84 -2.70 12.80
N GLY A 5 11.64 -3.93 12.34
CA GLY A 5 10.90 -4.20 11.11
C GLY A 5 9.43 -3.89 11.34
N ARG A 6 8.72 -3.45 10.28
CA ARG A 6 7.25 -3.33 10.17
C ARG A 6 6.45 -2.62 11.28
N GLY A 7 7.07 -2.09 12.34
CA GLY A 7 6.38 -1.48 13.49
C GLY A 7 5.79 -0.09 13.26
N GLY A 8 5.59 0.34 12.01
CA GLY A 8 5.30 1.74 11.66
C GLY A 8 3.87 2.05 11.21
N SER A 9 2.95 1.09 11.18
CA SER A 9 1.55 1.37 10.80
C SER A 9 0.49 0.65 11.64
N ALA A 10 0.85 -0.43 12.34
CA ALA A 10 0.03 -1.02 13.39
C ALA A 10 0.97 -1.70 14.39
N GLY A 11 1.17 -1.12 15.57
CA GLY A 11 2.07 -1.64 16.59
C GLY A 11 1.77 -3.08 17.04
N ASN A 12 0.57 -3.60 16.73
CA ASN A 12 0.04 -4.91 17.13
C ASN A 12 -0.40 -5.83 15.96
N LYS A 13 -0.01 -5.55 14.72
CA LYS A 13 -0.44 -6.40 13.59
C LYS A 13 0.33 -7.72 13.53
N PHE A 14 -0.40 -8.83 13.63
CA PHE A 14 0.15 -10.17 13.39
C PHE A 14 0.69 -10.30 11.96
N ARG A 15 1.71 -11.15 11.80
CA ARG A 15 2.26 -11.44 10.48
C ARG A 15 1.25 -12.24 9.66
N MET A 16 0.82 -11.68 8.53
CA MET A 16 -0.08 -12.31 7.57
C MET A 16 0.61 -12.50 6.21
N SER A 17 0.04 -13.37 5.38
CA SER A 17 0.44 -13.58 3.99
C SER A 17 0.31 -12.28 3.18
N LEU A 18 1.29 -11.99 2.33
CA LEU A 18 1.35 -10.77 1.52
C LEU A 18 0.83 -11.08 0.12
N GLY A 19 -0.43 -10.71 -0.14
CA GLY A 19 -1.10 -11.00 -1.41
C GLY A 19 -0.96 -9.90 -2.45
N LEU A 20 -0.52 -8.70 -2.06
CA LEU A 20 -0.52 -7.52 -2.94
C LEU A 20 0.91 -7.00 -3.18
N PRO A 21 1.62 -7.46 -4.22
CA PRO A 21 2.90 -6.87 -4.59
C PRO A 21 2.74 -5.43 -5.09
N VAL A 22 3.84 -4.69 -5.16
CA VAL A 22 3.89 -3.43 -5.94
C VAL A 22 3.43 -3.68 -7.38
N ALA A 23 2.89 -2.64 -8.01
CA ALA A 23 2.21 -2.69 -9.30
C ALA A 23 0.82 -3.37 -9.31
N ALA A 24 0.34 -3.90 -8.19
CA ALA A 24 -1.04 -4.33 -8.09
C ALA A 24 -2.00 -3.14 -8.23
N THR A 25 -3.09 -3.34 -8.98
CA THR A 25 -4.21 -2.41 -9.04
C THR A 25 -5.32 -2.93 -8.14
N VAL A 26 -5.75 -2.11 -7.17
CA VAL A 26 -6.79 -2.44 -6.20
C VAL A 26 -7.94 -1.45 -6.29
N ASN A 27 -9.13 -1.87 -5.86
CA ASN A 27 -10.28 -0.99 -5.81
C ASN A 27 -10.17 -0.05 -4.60
N CYS A 28 -10.61 1.19 -4.78
CA CYS A 28 -10.79 2.12 -3.69
C CYS A 28 -12.12 1.84 -2.98
N ALA A 29 -12.11 1.89 -1.65
CA ALA A 29 -13.30 1.62 -0.82
C ALA A 29 -13.91 2.90 -0.21
N ASP A 30 -13.25 4.04 -0.37
CA ASP A 30 -13.73 5.32 0.15
C ASP A 30 -14.58 6.09 -0.88
N ASN A 31 -15.16 7.22 -0.45
CA ASN A 31 -15.98 8.10 -1.26
C ASN A 31 -15.22 9.33 -1.81
N THR A 32 -13.88 9.29 -1.88
CA THR A 32 -13.06 10.41 -2.37
C THR A 32 -13.20 10.65 -3.88
N GLY A 33 -13.76 9.69 -4.61
CA GLY A 33 -13.88 9.71 -6.07
C GLY A 33 -12.74 8.98 -6.79
N ALA A 34 -11.83 8.33 -6.06
CA ALA A 34 -10.95 7.31 -6.62
C ALA A 34 -11.75 6.00 -6.85
N LYS A 35 -11.50 5.31 -7.97
CA LYS A 35 -12.06 3.98 -8.26
C LYS A 35 -10.99 2.91 -8.19
N ASN A 36 -9.86 3.15 -8.85
CA ASN A 36 -8.75 2.21 -8.91
C ASN A 36 -7.47 2.88 -8.41
N LEU A 37 -6.81 2.22 -7.48
CA LEU A 37 -5.52 2.58 -6.91
C LEU A 37 -4.44 1.66 -7.45
N TYR A 38 -3.29 2.20 -7.79
CA TYR A 38 -2.12 1.45 -8.23
C TYR A 38 -1.02 1.58 -7.20
N ILE A 39 -0.57 0.46 -6.62
CA ILE A 39 0.42 0.41 -5.55
C ILE A 39 1.81 0.68 -6.13
N ILE A 40 2.49 1.70 -5.61
CA ILE A 40 3.86 2.06 -5.98
C ILE A 40 4.85 1.47 -4.99
N SER A 41 4.58 1.62 -3.69
CA SER A 41 5.47 1.16 -2.63
C SER A 41 4.71 0.82 -1.36
N VAL A 42 5.32 0.01 -0.50
CA VAL A 42 4.75 -0.40 0.79
C VAL A 42 5.61 0.19 1.90
N LYS A 43 4.97 0.89 2.85
CA LYS A 43 5.67 1.56 3.94
C LYS A 43 6.23 0.54 4.93
N GLY A 44 7.46 0.77 5.40
CA GLY A 44 8.07 -0.03 6.47
C GLY A 44 8.65 -1.39 6.04
N ILE A 45 8.78 -1.63 4.73
CA ILE A 45 9.47 -2.80 4.18
C ILE A 45 10.93 -2.47 3.87
N LYS A 46 11.85 -3.36 4.27
CA LYS A 46 13.25 -3.33 3.83
C LYS A 46 13.37 -4.06 2.49
N GLY A 47 14.16 -3.50 1.57
CA GLY A 47 14.47 -4.16 0.30
C GLY A 47 15.29 -5.44 0.49
N ARG A 48 15.09 -6.40 -0.42
CA ARG A 48 15.95 -7.57 -0.62
C ARG A 48 16.16 -7.72 -2.14
N LEU A 49 17.34 -8.18 -2.54
CA LEU A 49 17.65 -8.47 -3.95
C LEU A 49 16.54 -9.31 -4.60
N ASN A 50 16.05 -8.83 -5.75
CA ASN A 50 15.00 -9.45 -6.57
C ASN A 50 13.65 -9.70 -5.89
N ARG A 51 13.37 -9.05 -4.74
CA ARG A 51 12.07 -9.15 -4.06
C ARG A 51 11.27 -7.87 -4.24
N LEU A 52 10.09 -8.01 -4.84
CA LEU A 52 9.10 -6.95 -4.88
C LEU A 52 8.51 -6.71 -3.48
N PRO A 53 8.44 -5.46 -2.99
CA PRO A 53 7.70 -5.14 -1.78
C PRO A 53 6.23 -5.57 -1.93
N SER A 54 5.64 -6.11 -0.86
CA SER A 54 4.27 -6.64 -0.90
C SER A 54 3.52 -6.28 0.38
N ALA A 55 2.23 -5.97 0.25
CA ALA A 55 1.36 -5.55 1.32
C ALA A 55 0.31 -6.63 1.66
N CYS A 56 -0.23 -6.52 2.86
CA CYS A 56 -1.47 -7.19 3.27
C CYS A 56 -2.37 -6.22 4.02
N VAL A 57 -3.58 -6.65 4.39
CA VAL A 57 -4.59 -5.86 5.10
C VAL A 57 -4.00 -5.15 6.32
N GLY A 58 -4.24 -3.84 6.44
CA GLY A 58 -3.69 -2.97 7.48
C GLY A 58 -2.29 -2.41 7.20
N ASP A 59 -1.64 -2.78 6.09
CA ASP A 59 -0.40 -2.12 5.67
C ASP A 59 -0.72 -0.77 4.99
N MET A 60 0.12 0.22 5.28
CA MET A 60 0.11 1.50 4.58
C MET A 60 0.94 1.40 3.30
N VAL A 61 0.37 1.85 2.18
CA VAL A 61 0.98 1.84 0.84
C VAL A 61 0.96 3.23 0.23
N MET A 62 1.95 3.54 -0.61
CA MET A 62 1.88 4.70 -1.49
C MET A 62 1.22 4.27 -2.80
N ALA A 63 0.15 4.94 -3.19
CA ALA A 63 -0.63 4.59 -4.37
C ALA A 63 -0.93 5.81 -5.26
N THR A 64 -1.25 5.54 -6.52
CA THR A 64 -1.77 6.55 -7.46
C THR A 64 -3.15 6.16 -7.93
N VAL A 65 -4.01 7.14 -8.20
CA VAL A 65 -5.33 6.89 -8.79
C VAL A 65 -5.17 6.66 -10.30
N LYS A 66 -5.55 5.47 -10.78
CA LYS A 66 -5.59 5.15 -12.22
C LYS A 66 -6.93 5.51 -12.84
N LYS A 67 -8.03 5.23 -12.13
CA LYS A 67 -9.40 5.56 -12.54
C LYS A 67 -10.09 6.31 -11.41
N GLY A 68 -10.76 7.40 -11.72
CA GLY A 68 -11.41 8.28 -10.73
C GLY A 68 -11.46 9.74 -11.17
N LYS A 69 -11.74 10.64 -10.23
CA LYS A 69 -11.76 12.09 -10.43
C LYS A 69 -10.43 12.59 -11.04
N PRO A 70 -10.44 13.43 -12.10
CA PRO A 70 -9.22 13.91 -12.76
C PRO A 70 -8.21 14.56 -11.80
N ASP A 71 -8.69 15.32 -10.82
CA ASP A 71 -7.87 16.04 -9.84
C ASP A 71 -7.02 15.13 -8.95
N LEU A 72 -7.41 13.85 -8.81
CA LEU A 72 -6.73 12.86 -7.99
C LEU A 72 -5.77 11.97 -8.80
N ARG A 73 -5.93 11.94 -10.13
CA ARG A 73 -5.06 11.15 -11.00
C ARG A 73 -3.66 11.73 -11.03
N LYS A 74 -2.67 10.87 -11.26
CA LYS A 74 -1.24 11.23 -11.34
C LYS A 74 -0.63 11.79 -10.04
N LYS A 75 -1.42 11.94 -8.96
CA LYS A 75 -0.92 12.29 -7.62
C LYS A 75 -0.59 11.03 -6.84
N VAL A 76 0.53 11.07 -6.13
CA VAL A 76 0.92 10.02 -5.19
C VAL A 76 0.27 10.33 -3.85
N MET A 77 -0.46 9.35 -3.30
CA MET A 77 -1.20 9.49 -2.05
C MET A 77 -1.01 8.28 -1.14
N PRO A 78 -0.98 8.48 0.18
CA PRO A 78 -0.99 7.37 1.13
C PRO A 78 -2.36 6.68 1.13
N ALA A 79 -2.36 5.35 1.19
CA ALA A 79 -3.55 4.54 1.33
C ALA A 79 -3.31 3.39 2.32
N VAL A 80 -4.37 2.84 2.88
CA VAL A 80 -4.33 1.65 3.74
C VAL A 80 -5.08 0.52 3.06
N ILE A 81 -4.48 -0.68 3.03
CA ILE A 81 -5.15 -1.87 2.49
C ILE A 81 -6.22 -2.34 3.48
N VAL A 82 -7.47 -2.46 3.04
CA VAL A 82 -8.60 -2.84 3.91
C VAL A 82 -9.12 -4.25 3.62
N ARG A 83 -9.06 -4.69 2.37
CA ARG A 83 -9.55 -6.00 1.90
C ARG A 83 -8.60 -6.57 0.87
#